data_AF-A0A389LY87-F1
#
_entry.id   AF-A0A389LY87-F1
#
_cell.length_a   1.000
_cell.length_b   1.000
_cell.length_c   1.000
_cell.angle_alpha   90.00
_cell.angle_beta   90.00
_cell.angle_gamma   90.00
#
_symmetry.space_group_name_H-M   'P 1'
#
loop_
_entity.id
_entity.type
_entity.pdbx_description
1 polymer ?
#
loop_
_entity_poly.entity_id
_entity_poly.type
_entity_poly.pdbx_seq_one_letter_code
_entity_poly.pdbx_strand_id
1 'polypeptide(L)'
;MLSDYYDINKAQRFEELFGEQYIFNCPTKDQGKYLILSFNFSLVNTDPDLVQDSFEEHCYRQCLTFVLQYEHLFSAGFKEDTSKLKSVAAILQHIAAEASRNNLSIYIIIDEYDKFTSTLLASYGKKFYHDITHGAGFYRSFFSVLKGMTTGSNAAVKRMFITGVSPLTMDDLTSGFNIGYNITLEPDFNDVIGFSELELRTMLTYFKDQGRIKHEVDEIIDVMRPWYNNYCFAKECLGNNMYNSDMVLYYLVNYFSSGKKMLEEMIDHNIKTYYKQLRRLVKLDAALGKNFSVIEELVEKGETIATINRAFPVDQLADSGNFKSLLFYFGLLSIAGVSGREVILQVPNLVVRDQLFAYLVEEYKIRYGVSIDISELAQLMNAMAYKGEWKPVFEYIATKITEQSGIREFIEGEAHVKSFILAYLSLTKYFIIYPEYEMGKGYADFYFQTTSLDMKYSYILEIKYIKRDAKDTESTKIAKMREEASEQLLRYAADPKVVATLGSTQLKLIGVVMKGWELVDSFELPLPQEEA
;
A
#
# COMPACT_ATOMS: atom_id res chain seq x y z
N MET A 1 -17.19 9.84 14.64
CA MET A 1 -17.94 8.59 14.93
C MET A 1 -17.68 8.08 16.34
N LEU A 2 -16.51 7.51 16.68
CA LEU A 2 -16.26 6.98 18.04
C LEU A 2 -16.45 8.06 19.12
N SER A 3 -15.93 9.26 18.90
CA SER A 3 -16.18 10.42 19.76
C SER A 3 -17.67 10.66 19.97
N ASP A 4 -18.44 10.75 18.90
CA ASP A 4 -19.87 11.08 18.95
C ASP A 4 -20.72 9.98 19.58
N TYR A 5 -20.33 8.73 19.41
CA TYR A 5 -21.03 7.57 19.96
C TYR A 5 -20.85 7.45 21.49
N TYR A 6 -19.63 7.71 21.98
CA TYR A 6 -19.25 7.47 23.37
C TYR A 6 -19.32 8.72 24.27
N ASP A 7 -19.33 9.93 23.70
CA ASP A 7 -19.33 11.20 24.45
C ASP A 7 -20.62 11.39 25.26
N ILE A 8 -20.47 11.64 26.57
CA ILE A 8 -21.56 11.93 27.50
C ILE A 8 -22.37 13.15 27.10
N ASN A 9 -21.74 14.17 26.51
CA ASN A 9 -22.42 15.39 26.06
C ASN A 9 -23.28 15.14 24.81
N LYS A 10 -23.09 14.00 24.12
CA LYS A 10 -23.85 13.59 22.94
C LYS A 10 -24.92 12.54 23.24
N ALA A 11 -25.00 12.06 24.47
CA ALA A 11 -25.93 10.98 24.85
C ALA A 11 -27.39 11.28 24.47
N GLN A 12 -27.85 12.52 24.67
CA GLN A 12 -29.22 12.94 24.32
C GLN A 12 -29.45 13.17 22.81
N ARG A 13 -28.37 13.24 22.01
CA ARG A 13 -28.41 13.44 20.55
C ARG A 13 -28.20 12.14 19.78
N PHE A 14 -28.28 10.99 20.45
CA PHE A 14 -27.95 9.71 19.83
C PHE A 14 -28.86 9.36 18.64
N GLU A 15 -30.16 9.62 18.74
CA GLU A 15 -31.11 9.45 17.64
C GLU A 15 -30.83 10.40 16.48
N GLU A 16 -30.53 11.67 16.77
CA GLU A 16 -30.16 12.67 15.75
C GLU A 16 -28.91 12.24 14.95
N LEU A 17 -27.92 11.66 15.64
CA LEU A 17 -26.65 11.30 15.05
C LEU A 17 -26.67 9.96 14.33
N PHE A 18 -27.47 9.00 14.80
CA PHE A 18 -27.38 7.60 14.38
C PHE A 18 -28.71 6.93 14.06
N GLY A 19 -29.86 7.63 14.11
CA GLY A 19 -31.20 7.05 14.06
C GLY A 19 -31.49 6.05 12.92
N GLU A 20 -30.87 6.25 11.75
CA GLU A 20 -31.02 5.38 10.58
C GLU A 20 -29.96 4.26 10.49
N GLN A 21 -29.07 4.16 11.48
CA GLN A 21 -27.91 3.26 11.46
C GLN A 21 -28.14 2.03 12.35
N TYR A 22 -27.46 0.93 12.03
CA TYR A 22 -27.50 -0.31 12.84
C TYR A 22 -27.19 -0.07 14.32
N ILE A 23 -26.18 0.77 14.60
CA ILE A 23 -25.69 1.07 15.95
C ILE A 23 -26.72 1.81 16.82
N PHE A 24 -27.71 2.48 16.22
CA PHE A 24 -28.81 3.08 16.97
C PHE A 24 -29.79 2.03 17.48
N ASN A 25 -30.08 1.03 16.64
CA ASN A 25 -30.98 -0.08 16.97
C ASN A 25 -30.31 -1.12 17.89
N CYS A 26 -28.97 -1.15 17.91
CA CYS A 26 -28.17 -2.10 18.71
C CYS A 26 -27.09 -1.36 19.53
N PRO A 27 -27.46 -0.46 20.47
CA PRO A 27 -26.49 0.29 21.23
C PRO A 27 -25.76 -0.61 22.23
N THR A 28 -24.44 -0.44 22.29
CA THR A 28 -23.61 -1.02 23.34
C THR A 28 -23.92 -0.41 24.70
N LYS A 29 -23.63 -1.16 25.77
CA LYS A 29 -23.83 -0.72 27.16
C LYS A 29 -23.08 0.56 27.54
N ASP A 30 -22.10 1.00 26.75
CA ASP A 30 -21.24 2.14 27.06
C ASP A 30 -21.55 3.38 26.19
N GLN A 31 -22.63 3.35 25.40
CA GLN A 31 -23.11 4.49 24.62
C GLN A 31 -23.27 5.74 25.48
N GLY A 32 -22.65 6.86 25.08
CA GLY A 32 -22.76 8.15 25.76
C GLY A 32 -22.30 8.18 27.22
N LYS A 33 -21.30 7.38 27.62
CA LYS A 33 -20.84 7.28 29.02
C LYS A 33 -19.46 7.88 29.33
N TYR A 34 -18.75 8.39 28.33
CA TYR A 34 -17.35 8.78 28.48
C TYR A 34 -17.12 10.27 28.26
N LEU A 35 -16.09 10.79 28.93
CA LEU A 35 -15.43 12.03 28.55
C LEU A 35 -14.39 11.70 27.48
N ILE A 36 -14.49 12.32 26.31
CA ILE A 36 -13.59 12.05 25.19
C ILE A 36 -12.40 13.00 25.24
N LEU A 37 -11.19 12.43 25.33
CA LEU A 37 -9.93 13.16 25.17
C LEU A 37 -9.24 12.70 23.89
N SER A 38 -9.23 13.55 22.87
CA SER A 38 -8.69 13.22 21.55
C SER A 38 -7.39 13.94 21.24
N PHE A 39 -6.43 13.23 20.66
CA PHE A 39 -5.20 13.78 20.11
C PHE A 39 -5.08 13.38 18.63
N ASN A 40 -4.75 14.34 17.75
CA ASN A 40 -4.39 14.06 16.36
C ASN A 40 -2.93 14.49 16.13
N PHE A 41 -2.00 13.54 16.03
CA PHE A 41 -0.58 13.85 15.91
C PHE A 41 -0.10 14.15 14.48
N SER A 42 -1.01 14.19 13.50
CA SER A 42 -0.74 14.79 12.18
C SER A 42 -0.40 16.28 12.26
N LEU A 43 -0.85 16.95 13.34
CA LEU A 43 -0.67 18.38 13.58
C LEU A 43 0.66 18.73 14.27
N VAL A 44 1.47 17.72 14.63
CA VAL A 44 2.77 17.92 15.28
C VAL A 44 3.81 18.27 14.22
N ASN A 45 4.55 19.35 14.46
CA ASN A 45 5.63 19.78 13.59
C ASN A 45 6.74 18.70 13.55
N THR A 46 7.23 18.38 12.35
CA THR A 46 8.28 17.39 12.13
C THR A 46 9.67 18.01 12.04
N ASP A 47 9.82 19.30 12.32
CA ASP A 47 11.12 19.96 12.48
C ASP A 47 11.75 19.51 13.82
N PRO A 48 12.98 18.96 13.81
CA PRO A 48 13.71 18.55 15.00
C PRO A 48 13.76 19.57 16.12
N ASP A 49 13.87 20.86 15.78
CA ASP A 49 14.01 21.93 16.77
C ASP A 49 12.66 22.36 17.37
N LEU A 50 11.55 22.01 16.72
CA LEU A 50 10.20 22.42 17.09
C LEU A 50 9.28 21.27 17.50
N VAL A 51 9.66 20.01 17.23
CA VAL A 51 8.78 18.85 17.41
C VAL A 51 8.28 18.72 18.84
N GLN A 52 9.17 18.88 19.83
CA GLN A 52 8.80 18.73 21.23
C GLN A 52 7.85 19.84 21.68
N ASP A 53 8.16 21.10 21.35
CA ASP A 53 7.33 22.25 21.70
C ASP A 53 5.97 22.19 21.00
N SER A 54 5.95 21.81 19.72
CA SER A 54 4.71 21.63 18.95
C SER A 54 3.86 20.48 19.51
N PHE A 55 4.49 19.38 19.94
CA PHE A 55 3.81 18.26 20.58
C PHE A 55 3.18 18.67 21.93
N GLU A 56 3.95 19.33 22.79
CA GLU A 56 3.49 19.82 24.09
C GLU A 56 2.37 20.86 23.90
N GLU A 57 2.52 21.79 22.97
CA GLU A 57 1.49 22.79 22.65
C GLU A 57 0.19 22.15 22.17
N HIS A 58 0.27 21.20 21.24
CA HIS A 58 -0.90 20.48 20.74
C HIS A 58 -1.61 19.73 21.87
N CYS A 59 -0.87 18.96 22.66
CA CYS A 59 -1.44 18.21 23.78
C CYS A 59 -2.06 19.14 24.84
N TYR A 60 -1.41 20.28 25.13
CA TYR A 60 -1.92 21.31 26.03
C TYR A 60 -3.27 21.86 25.54
N ARG A 61 -3.36 22.23 24.26
CA ARG A 61 -4.60 22.73 23.64
C ARG A 61 -5.73 21.69 23.67
N GLN A 62 -5.42 20.42 23.44
CA GLN A 62 -6.43 19.34 23.54
C GLN A 62 -6.92 19.17 24.99
N CYS A 63 -6.02 19.22 25.97
CA CYS A 63 -6.40 19.17 27.38
C CYS A 63 -7.26 20.37 27.79
N LEU A 64 -6.94 21.59 27.34
CA LEU A 64 -7.77 22.76 27.59
C LEU A 64 -9.16 22.63 26.96
N THR A 65 -9.23 22.13 25.72
CA THR A 65 -10.51 21.89 25.04
C THR A 65 -11.36 20.88 25.82
N PHE A 66 -10.74 19.79 26.29
CA PHE A 66 -11.38 18.82 27.17
C PHE A 66 -11.94 19.48 28.45
N VAL A 67 -11.12 20.29 29.13
CA VAL A 67 -11.55 20.99 30.36
C VAL A 67 -12.75 21.87 30.07
N LEU A 68 -12.70 22.70 29.02
CA LEU A 68 -13.81 23.58 28.64
C LEU A 68 -15.09 22.81 28.30
N GLN A 69 -14.97 21.67 27.63
CA GLN A 69 -16.10 20.86 27.20
C GLN A 69 -16.81 20.16 28.36
N TYR A 70 -16.06 19.72 29.37
CA TYR A 70 -16.58 18.88 30.45
C TYR A 70 -16.61 19.56 31.82
N GLU A 71 -16.18 20.82 31.94
CA GLU A 71 -16.12 21.60 33.20
C GLU A 71 -17.38 21.44 34.06
N HIS A 72 -18.55 21.48 33.42
CA HIS A 72 -19.86 21.37 34.07
C HIS A 72 -20.12 20.03 34.80
N LEU A 73 -19.30 19.00 34.55
CA LEU A 73 -19.36 17.69 35.19
C LEU A 73 -18.40 17.57 36.37
N PHE A 74 -17.49 18.53 36.55
CA PHE A 74 -16.49 18.53 37.61
C PHE A 74 -16.88 19.47 38.76
N SER A 75 -16.13 19.35 39.85
CA SER A 75 -16.25 20.26 40.99
C SER A 75 -15.79 21.68 40.65
N ALA A 76 -16.38 22.68 41.33
CA ALA A 76 -16.03 24.09 41.12
C ALA A 76 -14.52 24.33 41.34
N GLY A 77 -13.90 25.12 40.46
CA GLY A 77 -12.46 25.38 40.49
C GLY A 77 -11.63 24.47 39.59
N PHE A 78 -12.21 23.41 38.99
CA PHE A 78 -11.48 22.47 38.13
C PHE A 78 -10.71 23.16 37.00
N LYS A 79 -11.36 24.10 36.31
CA LYS A 79 -10.75 24.84 35.21
C LYS A 79 -9.65 25.77 35.71
N GLU A 80 -9.91 26.54 36.76
CA GLU A 80 -8.93 27.45 37.35
C GLU A 80 -7.70 26.69 37.85
N ASP A 81 -7.89 25.55 38.51
CA ASP A 81 -6.80 24.72 39.02
C ASP A 81 -6.00 24.07 37.90
N THR A 82 -6.67 23.57 36.85
CA THR A 82 -5.99 23.03 35.68
C THR A 82 -5.17 24.12 34.97
N SER A 83 -5.68 25.35 34.87
CA SER A 83 -4.99 26.45 34.18
C SER A 83 -3.69 26.90 34.86
N LYS A 84 -3.49 26.58 36.14
CA LYS A 84 -2.25 26.88 36.88
C LYS A 84 -1.10 25.91 36.56
N LEU A 85 -1.42 24.76 35.97
CA LEU A 85 -0.44 23.72 35.65
C LEU A 85 0.29 24.06 34.35
N LYS A 86 1.61 23.80 34.32
CA LYS A 86 2.49 24.22 33.22
C LYS A 86 2.83 23.11 32.24
N SER A 87 2.88 21.86 32.67
CA SER A 87 3.23 20.72 31.81
C SER A 87 2.01 19.89 31.44
N VAL A 88 2.00 19.35 30.22
CA VAL A 88 0.94 18.44 29.75
C VAL A 88 0.81 17.23 30.68
N ALA A 89 1.94 16.67 31.12
CA ALA A 89 1.95 15.56 32.07
C ALA A 89 1.19 15.89 33.37
N ALA A 90 1.42 17.08 33.95
CA ALA A 90 0.73 17.49 35.16
C ALA A 90 -0.78 17.71 34.93
N ILE A 91 -1.13 18.31 33.79
CA ILE A 91 -2.53 18.53 33.38
C ILE A 91 -3.27 17.21 33.22
N LEU A 92 -2.68 16.25 32.49
CA LEU A 92 -3.27 14.92 32.30
C LEU A 92 -3.47 14.17 33.61
N GLN A 93 -2.48 14.21 34.50
CA GLN A 93 -2.59 13.59 35.82
C GLN A 93 -3.68 14.26 36.68
N HIS A 94 -3.80 15.59 36.60
CA HIS A 94 -4.86 16.33 37.30
C HIS A 94 -6.25 15.98 36.75
N ILE A 95 -6.42 15.97 35.43
CA ILE A 95 -7.66 15.54 34.75
C ILE A 95 -8.05 14.14 35.20
N ALA A 96 -7.10 13.19 35.21
CA ALA A 96 -7.38 11.83 35.66
C ALA A 96 -7.78 11.78 37.14
N ALA A 97 -7.07 12.49 38.01
CA ALA A 97 -7.38 12.52 39.44
C ALA A 97 -8.78 13.09 39.71
N GLU A 98 -9.14 14.18 39.04
CA GLU A 98 -10.47 14.79 39.17
C GLU A 98 -11.57 13.90 38.59
N ALA A 99 -11.33 13.25 37.44
CA ALA A 99 -12.31 12.34 36.87
C ALA A 99 -12.56 11.15 37.80
N SER A 100 -11.50 10.59 38.39
CA SER A 100 -11.60 9.55 39.42
C SER A 100 -12.39 10.00 40.65
N ARG A 101 -12.17 11.23 41.15
CA ARG A 101 -12.91 11.79 42.31
C ARG A 101 -14.40 11.94 42.04
N ASN A 102 -14.76 12.33 40.82
CA ASN A 102 -16.14 12.55 40.39
C ASN A 102 -16.79 11.29 39.78
N ASN A 103 -16.13 10.12 39.83
CA ASN A 103 -16.58 8.87 39.20
C ASN A 103 -16.88 8.98 37.69
N LEU A 104 -16.14 9.84 37.00
CA LEU A 104 -16.22 10.03 35.55
C LEU A 104 -15.21 9.11 34.85
N SER A 105 -15.62 8.58 33.70
CA SER A 105 -14.78 7.70 32.88
C SER A 105 -14.27 8.42 31.64
N ILE A 106 -12.98 8.32 31.36
CA ILE A 106 -12.33 8.93 30.20
C ILE A 106 -12.08 7.85 29.13
N TYR A 107 -12.36 8.21 27.87
CA TYR A 107 -11.93 7.48 26.68
C TYR A 107 -10.94 8.36 25.92
N ILE A 108 -9.69 7.89 25.83
CA ILE A 108 -8.65 8.56 25.04
C ILE A 108 -8.65 8.03 23.60
N ILE A 109 -8.61 8.94 22.63
CA ILE A 109 -8.45 8.63 21.21
C ILE A 109 -7.16 9.30 20.74
N ILE A 110 -6.26 8.55 20.11
CA ILE A 110 -5.02 9.07 19.53
C ILE A 110 -5.00 8.69 18.06
N ASP A 111 -4.98 9.67 17.19
CA ASP A 111 -4.89 9.50 15.75
C ASP A 111 -3.51 9.90 15.23
N GLU A 112 -3.09 9.21 14.16
CA GLU A 112 -1.79 9.36 13.51
C GLU A 112 -0.59 9.28 14.48
N TYR A 113 -0.60 8.30 15.40
CA TYR A 113 0.37 8.24 16.49
C TYR A 113 1.84 8.18 16.02
N ASP A 114 2.09 7.62 14.83
CA ASP A 114 3.42 7.38 14.28
C ASP A 114 3.80 8.39 13.18
N LYS A 115 2.94 9.36 12.86
CA LYS A 115 3.14 10.22 11.68
C LYS A 115 4.42 11.05 11.77
N PHE A 116 4.56 11.79 12.85
CA PHE A 116 5.71 12.67 13.03
C PHE A 116 6.99 11.85 13.28
N THR A 117 6.91 10.74 14.01
CA THR A 117 8.06 9.86 14.24
C THR A 117 8.55 9.21 12.95
N SER A 118 7.64 8.72 12.10
CA SER A 118 7.97 8.16 10.78
C SER A 118 8.59 9.22 9.87
N THR A 119 8.09 10.46 9.90
CA THR A 119 8.65 11.58 9.11
C THR A 119 10.04 11.97 9.58
N LEU A 120 10.26 12.00 10.90
CA LEU A 120 11.55 12.29 11.51
C LEU A 120 12.58 11.22 11.18
N LEU A 121 12.19 9.95 11.30
CA LEU A 121 13.02 8.82 10.92
C LEU A 121 13.43 8.94 9.45
N ALA A 122 12.46 9.13 8.56
CA ALA A 122 12.67 9.28 7.12
C ALA A 122 13.58 10.47 6.73
N SER A 123 13.56 11.56 7.49
CA SER A 123 14.20 12.83 7.08
C SER A 123 15.51 13.11 7.82
N TYR A 124 15.66 12.65 9.05
CA TYR A 124 16.79 12.95 9.94
C TYR A 124 17.51 11.69 10.47
N GLY A 125 16.99 10.50 10.17
CA GLY A 125 17.63 9.22 10.45
C GLY A 125 17.38 8.66 11.85
N LYS A 126 17.98 7.48 12.10
CA LYS A 126 17.73 6.66 13.30
C LYS A 126 18.06 7.40 14.61
N LYS A 127 19.14 8.18 14.63
CA LYS A 127 19.61 8.86 15.86
C LYS A 127 18.53 9.79 16.45
N PHE A 128 18.01 10.71 15.63
CA PHE A 128 17.01 11.66 16.11
C PHE A 128 15.72 10.96 16.52
N TYR A 129 15.31 9.94 15.76
CA TYR A 129 14.18 9.09 16.10
C TYR A 129 14.36 8.42 17.48
N HIS A 130 15.55 7.85 17.77
CA HIS A 130 15.83 7.26 19.07
C HIS A 130 15.81 8.28 20.20
N ASP A 131 16.36 9.49 20.00
CA ASP A 131 16.42 10.53 21.03
C ASP A 131 15.02 10.91 21.56
N ILE A 132 13.98 10.82 20.72
CA ILE A 132 12.59 11.15 21.11
C ILE A 132 11.75 9.94 21.56
N THR A 133 12.08 8.73 21.11
CA THR A 133 11.31 7.50 21.38
C THR A 133 11.91 6.60 22.47
N HIS A 134 13.23 6.67 22.70
CA HIS A 134 13.95 5.84 23.65
C HIS A 134 14.37 6.62 24.91
N GLY A 135 14.76 5.89 25.96
CA GLY A 135 15.34 6.50 27.16
C GLY A 135 14.38 7.47 27.85
N ALA A 136 14.79 8.75 27.98
CA ALA A 136 14.04 9.85 28.58
C ALA A 136 13.29 10.73 27.55
N GLY A 137 13.10 10.24 26.31
CA GLY A 137 12.39 10.95 25.26
C GLY A 137 10.98 11.39 25.69
N PHE A 138 10.57 12.58 25.23
CA PHE A 138 9.28 13.17 25.62
C PHE A 138 8.10 12.28 25.21
N TYR A 139 8.20 11.58 24.08
CA TYR A 139 7.10 10.79 23.55
C TYR A 139 6.83 9.53 24.35
N ARG A 140 7.90 8.83 24.76
CA ARG A 140 7.81 7.71 25.71
C ARG A 140 7.25 8.15 27.06
N SER A 141 7.66 9.33 27.53
CA SER A 141 7.19 9.92 28.79
C SER A 141 5.68 10.20 28.74
N PHE A 142 5.18 10.73 27.62
CA PHE A 142 3.74 10.94 27.40
C PHE A 142 2.94 9.65 27.52
N PHE A 143 3.31 8.58 26.81
CA PHE A 143 2.60 7.30 26.93
C PHE A 143 2.70 6.66 28.31
N SER A 144 3.83 6.87 29.00
CA SER A 144 3.99 6.41 30.39
C SER A 144 2.99 7.11 31.33
N VAL A 145 2.71 8.40 31.13
CA VAL A 145 1.66 9.13 31.85
C VAL A 145 0.28 8.55 31.53
N LEU A 146 -0.03 8.33 30.25
CA LEU A 146 -1.31 7.74 29.86
C LEU A 146 -1.54 6.35 30.48
N LYS A 147 -0.52 5.50 30.45
CA LYS A 147 -0.55 4.19 31.12
C LYS A 147 -0.81 4.34 32.63
N GLY A 148 -0.15 5.30 33.28
CA GLY A 148 -0.40 5.63 34.68
C GLY A 148 -1.88 5.95 34.97
N MET A 149 -2.55 6.68 34.08
CA MET A 149 -3.96 7.05 34.19
C MET A 149 -4.94 5.87 34.05
N THR A 150 -4.47 4.72 33.54
CA THR A 150 -5.26 3.47 33.43
C THR A 150 -5.09 2.54 34.63
N THR A 151 -4.16 2.84 35.54
CA THR A 151 -3.76 1.92 36.62
C THR A 151 -4.50 2.20 37.93
N GLY A 152 -5.01 1.15 38.57
CA GLY A 152 -5.69 1.19 39.88
C GLY A 152 -7.21 1.07 39.80
N SER A 153 -7.84 0.66 40.92
CA SER A 153 -9.28 0.33 40.95
C SER A 153 -10.21 1.48 40.55
N ASN A 154 -9.79 2.73 40.81
CA ASN A 154 -10.53 3.94 40.48
C ASN A 154 -9.93 4.70 39.28
N ALA A 155 -9.11 4.06 38.44
CA ALA A 155 -8.49 4.71 37.27
C ALA A 155 -9.54 5.40 36.39
N ALA A 156 -9.30 6.66 36.03
CA ALA A 156 -10.23 7.45 35.23
C ALA A 156 -10.28 6.98 33.77
N VAL A 157 -9.13 6.62 33.18
CA VAL A 157 -9.09 6.17 31.79
C VAL A 157 -9.53 4.71 31.72
N LYS A 158 -10.66 4.47 31.05
CA LYS A 158 -11.23 3.12 30.91
C LYS A 158 -10.97 2.51 29.54
N ARG A 159 -10.74 3.34 28.52
CA ARG A 159 -10.53 2.91 27.13
C ARG A 159 -9.52 3.82 26.44
N MET A 160 -8.74 3.22 25.55
CA MET A 160 -7.86 3.93 24.63
C MET A 160 -8.01 3.34 23.23
N PHE A 161 -8.07 4.19 22.21
CA PHE A 161 -8.07 3.77 20.81
C PHE A 161 -7.01 4.57 20.08
N ILE A 162 -6.09 3.86 19.43
CA ILE A 162 -4.89 4.44 18.81
C ILE A 162 -4.84 3.99 17.36
N THR A 163 -4.71 4.94 16.45
CA THR A 163 -4.60 4.71 15.00
C THR A 163 -3.28 5.27 14.46
N GLY A 164 -2.73 4.57 13.48
CA GLY A 164 -1.47 4.89 12.82
C GLY A 164 -1.16 3.89 11.73
N VAL A 165 -0.06 4.10 11.00
CA VAL A 165 0.29 3.28 9.83
C VAL A 165 1.45 2.35 10.14
N SER A 166 2.54 2.89 10.68
CA SER A 166 3.80 2.19 10.87
C SER A 166 3.80 1.28 12.10
N PRO A 167 4.33 0.05 12.02
CA PRO A 167 4.55 -0.83 13.17
C PRO A 167 5.81 -0.49 13.98
N LEU A 168 6.65 0.45 13.50
CA LEU A 168 7.97 0.76 14.07
C LEU A 168 7.89 1.43 15.44
N THR A 169 7.02 2.44 15.56
CA THR A 169 6.98 3.31 16.73
C THR A 169 6.33 2.65 17.94
N MET A 170 5.39 1.72 17.75
CA MET A 170 4.78 1.03 18.88
C MET A 170 5.78 0.19 19.69
N ASP A 171 6.69 -0.56 19.05
CA ASP A 171 7.64 -1.42 19.77
C ASP A 171 8.53 -0.61 20.72
N ASP A 172 9.07 0.50 20.22
CA ASP A 172 9.93 1.40 20.98
C ASP A 172 9.16 2.08 22.14
N LEU A 173 7.86 2.27 21.98
CA LEU A 173 6.96 2.77 23.02
C LEU A 173 6.47 1.68 23.99
N THR A 174 6.53 0.38 23.65
CA THR A 174 5.91 -0.69 24.45
C THR A 174 6.51 -0.83 25.85
N SER A 175 7.78 -0.47 26.06
CA SER A 175 8.34 -0.43 27.43
C SER A 175 7.63 0.61 28.33
N GLY A 176 7.06 1.67 27.75
CA GLY A 176 6.20 2.66 28.40
C GLY A 176 4.69 2.37 28.29
N PHE A 177 4.26 1.54 27.33
CA PHE A 177 2.85 1.34 26.96
C PHE A 177 2.49 -0.13 26.61
N ASN A 178 2.90 -1.11 27.42
CA ASN A 178 2.61 -2.55 27.22
C ASN A 178 1.17 -3.01 27.54
N ILE A 179 0.19 -2.13 27.39
CA ILE A 179 -1.24 -2.41 27.68
C ILE A 179 -2.10 -2.46 26.41
N GLY A 180 -1.51 -2.19 25.24
CA GLY A 180 -2.21 -2.18 23.97
C GLY A 180 -2.53 -3.58 23.44
N TYR A 181 -3.73 -3.75 22.87
CA TYR A 181 -4.10 -4.91 22.06
C TYR A 181 -4.12 -4.47 20.59
N ASN A 182 -3.22 -5.03 19.78
CA ASN A 182 -3.16 -4.72 18.35
C ASN A 182 -4.29 -5.47 17.62
N ILE A 183 -5.20 -4.72 16.98
CA ILE A 183 -6.38 -5.28 16.31
C ILE A 183 -6.25 -5.36 14.78
N THR A 184 -5.10 -4.99 14.20
CA THR A 184 -4.94 -4.84 12.74
C THR A 184 -5.27 -6.11 11.95
N LEU A 185 -4.97 -7.28 12.52
CA LEU A 185 -5.16 -8.58 11.87
C LEU A 185 -6.44 -9.30 12.36
N GLU A 186 -7.26 -8.63 13.16
CA GLU A 186 -8.47 -9.25 13.71
C GLU A 186 -9.56 -9.27 12.62
N PRO A 187 -10.19 -10.43 12.35
CA PRO A 187 -11.17 -10.57 11.27
C PRO A 187 -12.34 -9.59 11.34
N ASP A 188 -12.81 -9.30 12.55
CA ASP A 188 -13.92 -8.36 12.82
C ASP A 188 -13.62 -6.92 12.38
N PHE A 189 -12.36 -6.60 12.04
CA PHE A 189 -11.93 -5.28 11.57
C PHE A 189 -11.55 -5.25 10.09
N ASN A 190 -11.69 -6.36 9.36
CA ASN A 190 -11.29 -6.45 7.95
C ASN A 190 -12.06 -5.47 7.04
N ASP A 191 -13.33 -5.23 7.33
CA ASP A 191 -14.24 -4.36 6.57
C ASP A 191 -14.41 -2.96 7.18
N VAL A 192 -13.67 -2.65 8.25
CA VAL A 192 -13.75 -1.34 8.92
C VAL A 192 -13.15 -0.22 8.05
N ILE A 193 -12.21 -0.57 7.16
CA ILE A 193 -11.56 0.39 6.26
C ILE A 193 -11.62 -0.13 4.82
N GLY A 194 -12.27 0.65 3.96
CA GLY A 194 -12.45 0.35 2.54
C GLY A 194 -13.93 0.25 2.19
N PHE A 195 -14.22 -0.20 0.97
CA PHE A 195 -15.57 -0.60 0.56
C PHE A 195 -15.57 -2.07 0.18
N SER A 196 -16.49 -2.85 0.73
CA SER A 196 -16.82 -4.16 0.16
C SER A 196 -17.43 -4.01 -1.23
N GLU A 197 -17.38 -5.07 -2.06
CA GLU A 197 -18.04 -5.03 -3.37
C GLU A 197 -19.55 -4.77 -3.23
N LEU A 198 -20.18 -5.26 -2.16
CA LEU A 198 -21.59 -5.03 -1.86
C LEU A 198 -21.88 -3.54 -1.61
N GLU A 199 -21.08 -2.87 -0.78
CA GLU A 199 -21.23 -1.43 -0.51
C GLU A 199 -20.97 -0.59 -1.76
N LEU A 200 -19.93 -0.94 -2.53
CA LEU A 200 -19.64 -0.29 -3.81
C LEU A 200 -20.83 -0.43 -4.77
N ARG A 201 -21.35 -1.65 -4.94
CA ARG A 201 -22.51 -1.92 -5.79
C ARG A 201 -23.74 -1.16 -5.32
N THR A 202 -23.98 -1.08 -4.02
CA THR A 202 -25.10 -0.32 -3.43
C THR A 202 -24.99 1.16 -3.75
N MET A 203 -23.81 1.75 -3.55
CA MET A 203 -23.54 3.15 -3.88
C MET A 203 -23.69 3.43 -5.38
N LEU A 204 -23.16 2.56 -6.25
CA LEU A 204 -23.28 2.71 -7.71
C LEU A 204 -24.72 2.56 -8.19
N THR A 205 -25.47 1.60 -7.64
CA THR A 205 -26.89 1.40 -7.97
C THR A 205 -27.70 2.63 -7.62
N TYR A 206 -27.48 3.19 -6.42
CA TYR A 206 -28.11 4.46 -6.04
C TYR A 206 -27.84 5.58 -7.06
N PHE A 207 -26.58 5.79 -7.46
CA PHE A 207 -26.27 6.81 -8.46
C PHE A 207 -26.83 6.51 -9.86
N LYS A 208 -26.95 5.23 -10.25
CA LYS A 208 -27.61 4.82 -11.49
C LYS A 208 -29.10 5.13 -11.46
N ASP A 209 -29.79 4.81 -10.36
CA ASP A 209 -31.21 5.09 -10.17
C ASP A 209 -31.52 6.59 -10.18
N GLN A 210 -30.57 7.42 -9.71
CA GLN A 210 -30.62 8.88 -9.82
C GLN A 210 -30.21 9.41 -11.21
N GLY A 211 -29.99 8.55 -12.21
CA GLY A 211 -29.59 8.93 -13.57
C GLY A 211 -28.19 9.55 -13.67
N ARG A 212 -27.34 9.38 -12.64
CA ARG A 212 -25.98 9.94 -12.58
C ARG A 212 -24.96 9.03 -13.26
N ILE A 213 -25.24 7.73 -13.39
CA ILE A 213 -24.41 6.75 -14.11
C ILE A 213 -25.10 6.33 -15.40
N LYS A 214 -24.35 6.27 -16.51
CA LYS A 214 -24.85 5.83 -17.82
C LYS A 214 -24.62 4.34 -18.09
N HIS A 215 -23.52 3.81 -17.58
CA HIS A 215 -23.09 2.43 -17.78
C HIS A 215 -23.85 1.46 -16.85
N GLU A 216 -23.71 0.17 -17.08
CA GLU A 216 -24.14 -0.82 -16.10
C GLU A 216 -23.23 -0.80 -14.87
N VAL A 217 -23.80 -1.16 -13.71
CA VAL A 217 -23.03 -1.16 -12.46
C VAL A 217 -21.85 -2.12 -12.55
N ASP A 218 -22.06 -3.29 -13.16
CA ASP A 218 -21.01 -4.29 -13.35
C ASP A 218 -19.90 -3.79 -14.27
N GLU A 219 -20.20 -3.02 -15.32
CA GLU A 219 -19.18 -2.45 -16.20
C GLU A 219 -18.22 -1.50 -15.44
N ILE A 220 -18.76 -0.70 -14.51
CA ILE A 220 -17.93 0.19 -13.68
C ILE A 220 -17.11 -0.61 -12.66
N ILE A 221 -17.71 -1.61 -12.02
CA ILE A 221 -17.01 -2.47 -11.06
C ILE A 221 -15.88 -3.23 -11.75
N ASP A 222 -16.10 -3.76 -12.95
CA ASP A 222 -15.10 -4.49 -13.73
C ASP A 222 -13.91 -3.61 -14.09
N VAL A 223 -14.15 -2.33 -14.40
CA VAL A 223 -13.08 -1.34 -14.60
C VAL A 223 -12.33 -1.04 -13.30
N MET A 224 -13.02 -0.90 -12.17
CA MET A 224 -12.38 -0.57 -10.88
C MET A 224 -11.64 -1.75 -10.24
N ARG A 225 -12.13 -2.98 -10.42
CA ARG A 225 -11.68 -4.18 -9.70
C ARG A 225 -10.16 -4.40 -9.78
N PRO A 226 -9.51 -4.41 -10.96
CA PRO A 226 -8.06 -4.63 -11.03
C PRO A 226 -7.24 -3.47 -10.47
N TRP A 227 -7.83 -2.27 -10.35
CA TRP A 227 -7.12 -1.08 -9.89
C TRP A 227 -7.26 -0.84 -8.39
N TYR A 228 -8.40 -1.13 -7.79
CA TYR A 228 -8.73 -0.65 -6.44
C TYR A 228 -9.05 -1.76 -5.43
N ASN A 229 -9.31 -3.00 -5.86
CA ASN A 229 -9.70 -4.12 -4.98
C ASN A 229 -8.48 -4.88 -4.41
N ASN A 230 -8.75 -6.05 -3.81
CA ASN A 230 -7.84 -7.08 -3.30
C ASN A 230 -7.12 -6.74 -1.99
N TYR A 231 -7.68 -5.83 -1.20
CA TYR A 231 -7.22 -5.64 0.17
C TYR A 231 -7.92 -6.63 1.12
N CYS A 232 -7.14 -7.51 1.74
CA CYS A 232 -7.52 -8.40 2.82
C CYS A 232 -6.50 -8.27 3.97
N PHE A 233 -7.01 -8.04 5.17
CA PHE A 233 -6.19 -7.72 6.35
C PHE A 233 -6.13 -8.85 7.38
N ALA A 234 -7.06 -9.81 7.30
CA ALA A 234 -7.07 -11.00 8.13
C ALA A 234 -7.20 -12.27 7.28
N LYS A 235 -6.39 -13.30 7.56
CA LYS A 235 -6.37 -14.55 6.77
C LYS A 235 -7.72 -15.29 6.81
N GLU A 236 -8.48 -15.12 7.89
CA GLU A 236 -9.83 -15.66 8.05
C GLU A 236 -10.85 -15.01 7.10
N CYS A 237 -10.53 -13.85 6.54
CA CYS A 237 -11.37 -13.08 5.63
C CYS A 237 -10.97 -13.25 4.15
N LEU A 238 -10.15 -14.25 3.82
CA LEU A 238 -9.79 -14.53 2.42
C LEU A 238 -11.02 -14.65 1.52
N GLY A 239 -11.04 -13.84 0.45
CA GLY A 239 -12.18 -13.71 -0.46
C GLY A 239 -13.13 -12.55 -0.14
N ASN A 240 -13.09 -12.02 1.08
CA ASN A 240 -13.78 -10.79 1.46
C ASN A 240 -12.83 -9.58 1.30
N ASN A 241 -12.54 -9.26 0.05
CA ASN A 241 -11.60 -8.21 -0.31
C ASN A 241 -12.27 -6.83 -0.31
N MET A 242 -11.54 -5.84 0.18
CA MET A 242 -11.93 -4.44 0.23
C MET A 242 -11.35 -3.67 -0.95
N TYR A 243 -12.15 -2.72 -1.44
CA TYR A 243 -11.73 -1.66 -2.34
C TYR A 243 -11.14 -0.50 -1.55
N ASN A 244 -10.08 0.10 -2.07
CA ASN A 244 -9.56 1.37 -1.56
C ASN A 244 -10.61 2.47 -1.77
N SER A 245 -11.14 3.01 -0.68
CA SER A 245 -12.24 3.97 -0.70
C SER A 245 -11.85 5.30 -1.35
N ASP A 246 -10.65 5.80 -1.09
CA ASP A 246 -10.13 7.04 -1.69
C ASP A 246 -10.07 6.92 -3.22
N MET A 247 -9.55 5.81 -3.73
CA MET A 247 -9.47 5.57 -5.18
C MET A 247 -10.83 5.37 -5.84
N VAL A 248 -11.76 4.71 -5.17
CA VAL A 248 -13.16 4.60 -5.65
C VAL A 248 -13.79 5.99 -5.73
N LEU A 249 -13.63 6.82 -4.70
CA LEU A 249 -14.18 8.18 -4.69
C LEU A 249 -13.52 9.07 -5.74
N TYR A 250 -12.20 8.97 -5.91
CA TYR A 250 -11.46 9.62 -6.99
C TYR A 250 -12.07 9.28 -8.35
N TYR A 251 -12.31 8.00 -8.62
CA TYR A 251 -12.90 7.58 -9.89
C TYR A 251 -14.29 8.19 -10.08
N LEU A 252 -15.16 8.13 -9.06
CA LEU A 252 -16.53 8.64 -9.15
C LEU A 252 -16.58 10.15 -9.39
N VAL A 253 -15.77 10.92 -8.66
CA VAL A 253 -15.70 12.39 -8.82
C VAL A 253 -15.29 12.75 -10.25
N ASN A 254 -14.26 12.08 -10.79
CA ASN A 254 -13.78 12.32 -12.13
C ASN A 254 -14.77 11.81 -13.20
N TYR A 255 -15.44 10.68 -12.96
CA TYR A 255 -16.47 10.13 -13.85
C TYR A 255 -17.63 11.11 -14.01
N PHE A 256 -18.11 11.69 -12.91
CA PHE A 256 -19.19 12.69 -12.96
C PHE A 256 -18.73 14.00 -13.62
N SER A 257 -17.47 14.37 -13.46
CA SER A 257 -16.89 15.60 -14.03
C SER A 257 -16.55 15.48 -15.52
N SER A 258 -16.24 14.27 -16.01
CA SER A 258 -15.84 13.99 -17.40
C SER A 258 -17.02 13.81 -18.39
N GLY A 259 -18.24 14.12 -17.96
CA GLY A 259 -19.44 13.86 -18.76
C GLY A 259 -19.89 12.39 -18.75
N LYS A 260 -19.52 11.63 -17.71
CA LYS A 260 -19.90 10.23 -17.48
C LYS A 260 -19.24 9.26 -18.48
N LYS A 261 -17.99 9.54 -18.85
CA LYS A 261 -17.15 8.63 -19.64
C LYS A 261 -16.30 7.78 -18.70
N MET A 262 -16.02 6.54 -19.09
CA MET A 262 -15.06 5.71 -18.37
C MET A 262 -13.72 6.43 -18.29
N LEU A 263 -13.07 6.37 -17.12
CA LEU A 263 -11.78 7.00 -16.93
C LEU A 263 -10.69 6.18 -17.59
N GLU A 264 -9.76 6.88 -18.24
CA GLU A 264 -8.48 6.33 -18.68
C GLU A 264 -7.40 6.51 -17.60
N GLU A 265 -7.42 7.66 -16.91
CA GLU A 265 -6.51 7.92 -15.79
C GLU A 265 -7.07 7.34 -14.49
N MET A 266 -6.50 6.19 -14.11
CA MET A 266 -6.97 5.40 -12.97
C MET A 266 -6.23 5.68 -11.66
N ILE A 267 -5.21 6.55 -11.64
CA ILE A 267 -4.35 6.78 -10.47
C ILE A 267 -4.44 8.24 -10.01
N ASP A 268 -4.80 8.47 -8.74
CA ASP A 268 -4.68 9.81 -8.15
C ASP A 268 -3.19 10.14 -7.91
N HIS A 269 -2.80 11.33 -8.37
CA HIS A 269 -1.49 11.92 -8.11
C HIS A 269 -1.20 12.10 -6.62
N ASN A 270 -2.21 12.26 -5.77
CA ASN A 270 -2.05 12.50 -4.34
C ASN A 270 -1.49 11.28 -3.58
N ILE A 271 -1.79 10.05 -4.04
CA ILE A 271 -1.32 8.81 -3.38
C ILE A 271 0.21 8.66 -3.45
N LYS A 272 0.87 9.29 -4.44
CA LYS A 272 2.33 9.24 -4.61
C LYS A 272 3.12 9.80 -3.41
N THR A 273 2.49 10.55 -2.51
CA THR A 273 3.15 11.19 -1.36
C THR A 273 3.57 10.19 -0.28
N TYR A 274 2.74 9.19 0.02
CA TYR A 274 3.05 8.14 1.01
C TYR A 274 4.23 7.26 0.57
N TYR A 275 4.30 6.99 -0.72
CA TYR A 275 5.39 6.25 -1.34
C TYR A 275 6.76 6.95 -1.19
N LYS A 276 6.82 8.29 -1.23
CA LYS A 276 8.06 9.02 -0.95
C LYS A 276 8.58 8.78 0.47
N GLN A 277 7.69 8.55 1.44
CA GLN A 277 8.07 8.23 2.82
C GLN A 277 8.66 6.82 2.91
N LEU A 278 8.01 5.81 2.31
CA LEU A 278 8.58 4.46 2.20
C LEU A 278 9.98 4.52 1.62
N ARG A 279 10.14 5.22 0.48
CA ARG A 279 11.43 5.34 -0.18
C ARG A 279 12.53 5.87 0.74
N ARG A 280 12.22 6.89 1.54
CA ARG A 280 13.17 7.43 2.52
C ARG A 280 13.49 6.38 3.58
N LEU A 281 12.50 5.67 4.11
CA LEU A 281 12.70 4.61 5.10
C LEU A 281 13.56 3.46 4.57
N VAL A 282 13.38 3.03 3.31
CA VAL A 282 14.23 1.98 2.72
C VAL A 282 15.68 2.46 2.55
N LYS A 283 15.89 3.74 2.27
CA LYS A 283 17.22 4.35 2.13
C LYS A 283 17.99 4.54 3.44
N LEU A 284 17.31 4.51 4.59
CA LEU A 284 17.96 4.68 5.90
C LEU A 284 18.84 3.51 6.31
N ASP A 285 18.71 2.36 5.66
CA ASP A 285 19.53 1.20 5.95
C ASP A 285 20.61 1.01 4.89
N ALA A 286 21.86 0.85 5.32
CA ALA A 286 22.98 0.49 4.45
C ALA A 286 22.81 -0.91 3.84
N ALA A 287 21.85 -1.71 4.33
CA ALA A 287 21.45 -3.01 3.78
C ALA A 287 20.51 -2.94 2.56
N LEU A 288 20.68 -1.91 1.71
CA LEU A 288 19.96 -1.72 0.44
C LEU A 288 19.92 -2.97 -0.46
N GLY A 289 20.81 -3.96 -0.27
CA GLY A 289 20.79 -5.22 -1.03
C GLY A 289 19.58 -6.11 -0.73
N LYS A 290 19.28 -6.38 0.55
CA LYS A 290 18.25 -7.37 0.91
C LYS A 290 16.83 -6.85 0.71
N ASN A 291 16.56 -5.60 1.09
CA ASN A 291 15.22 -5.02 0.92
C ASN A 291 14.91 -4.80 -0.57
N PHE A 292 15.92 -4.44 -1.38
CA PHE A 292 15.75 -4.39 -2.83
C PHE A 292 15.42 -5.77 -3.42
N SER A 293 16.07 -6.84 -2.97
CA SER A 293 15.75 -8.20 -3.43
C SER A 293 14.33 -8.65 -3.09
N VAL A 294 13.73 -8.13 -2.01
CA VAL A 294 12.30 -8.39 -1.71
C VAL A 294 11.40 -7.68 -2.72
N ILE A 295 11.73 -6.46 -3.13
CA ILE A 295 10.98 -5.76 -4.18
C ILE A 295 11.15 -6.46 -5.53
N GLU A 296 12.37 -6.90 -5.88
CA GLU A 296 12.60 -7.70 -7.09
C GLU A 296 11.76 -8.98 -7.08
N GLU A 297 11.75 -9.72 -5.97
CA GLU A 297 10.91 -10.92 -5.81
C GLU A 297 9.41 -10.62 -6.02
N LEU A 298 8.90 -9.53 -5.42
CA LEU A 298 7.50 -9.13 -5.54
C LEU A 298 7.14 -8.67 -6.95
N VAL A 299 8.07 -8.02 -7.63
CA VAL A 299 7.90 -7.56 -9.01
C VAL A 299 7.94 -8.74 -9.99
N GLU A 300 8.79 -9.73 -9.75
CA GLU A 300 8.91 -10.92 -10.59
C GLU A 300 7.77 -11.91 -10.37
N LYS A 301 7.50 -12.29 -9.12
CA LYS A 301 6.55 -13.35 -8.78
C LYS A 301 5.14 -12.84 -8.46
N GLY A 302 4.97 -11.55 -8.18
CA GLY A 302 3.70 -10.97 -7.71
C GLY A 302 3.36 -11.24 -6.24
N GLU A 303 4.01 -12.22 -5.61
CA GLU A 303 3.74 -12.67 -4.25
C GLU A 303 5.01 -13.03 -3.45
N THR A 304 4.85 -13.08 -2.13
CA THR A 304 5.86 -13.53 -1.19
C THR A 304 5.22 -14.22 0.00
N ILE A 305 5.93 -15.18 0.60
CA ILE A 305 5.54 -15.75 1.90
C ILE A 305 6.17 -14.93 3.03
N ALA A 306 5.41 -14.65 4.08
CA ALA A 306 5.90 -13.99 5.30
C ALA A 306 5.02 -14.27 6.53
N THR A 307 5.60 -14.06 7.70
CA THR A 307 4.85 -13.79 8.94
C THR A 307 4.69 -12.29 9.11
N ILE A 308 3.46 -11.81 9.35
CA ILE A 308 3.21 -10.38 9.61
C ILE A 308 3.53 -10.08 11.09
N ASN A 309 4.61 -9.35 11.32
CA ASN A 309 5.03 -8.93 12.66
C ASN A 309 4.25 -7.70 13.11
N ARG A 310 3.60 -7.78 14.28
CA ARG A 310 2.71 -6.72 14.79
C ARG A 310 3.43 -5.44 15.23
N ALA A 311 4.69 -5.55 15.61
CA ALA A 311 5.57 -4.46 15.99
C ALA A 311 7.03 -4.95 15.91
N PHE A 312 7.96 -4.06 15.59
CA PHE A 312 9.39 -4.33 15.59
C PHE A 312 10.19 -3.01 15.63
N PRO A 313 11.39 -2.99 16.24
CA PRO A 313 12.17 -1.77 16.36
C PRO A 313 12.84 -1.40 15.03
N VAL A 314 13.14 -0.11 14.87
CA VAL A 314 13.78 0.43 13.65
C VAL A 314 15.13 -0.21 13.31
N ASP A 315 15.85 -0.70 14.32
CA ASP A 315 17.13 -1.38 14.13
C ASP A 315 17.00 -2.74 13.44
N GLN A 316 15.82 -3.34 13.48
CA GLN A 316 15.52 -4.61 12.80
C GLN A 316 14.84 -4.42 11.44
N LEU A 317 14.83 -3.19 10.89
CA LEU A 317 14.25 -2.91 9.58
C LEU A 317 14.99 -3.61 8.42
N ALA A 318 16.27 -3.97 8.60
CA ALA A 318 17.05 -4.74 7.64
C ALA A 318 16.64 -6.22 7.55
N ASP A 319 15.84 -6.72 8.49
CA ASP A 319 15.26 -8.06 8.41
C ASP A 319 14.19 -8.11 7.32
N SER A 320 14.26 -9.11 6.44
CA SER A 320 13.34 -9.20 5.30
C SER A 320 11.90 -9.49 5.72
N GLY A 321 11.67 -10.20 6.83
CA GLY A 321 10.34 -10.45 7.37
C GLY A 321 9.69 -9.17 7.92
N ASN A 322 10.49 -8.37 8.64
CA ASN A 322 10.07 -7.04 9.09
C ASN A 322 9.82 -6.08 7.92
N PHE A 323 10.66 -6.11 6.89
CA PHE A 323 10.44 -5.30 5.69
C PHE A 323 9.15 -5.72 4.95
N LYS A 324 8.90 -7.01 4.77
CA LYS A 324 7.63 -7.53 4.21
C LYS A 324 6.42 -7.11 5.06
N SER A 325 6.55 -7.15 6.39
CA SER A 325 5.52 -6.64 7.30
C SER A 325 5.30 -5.14 7.11
N LEU A 326 6.36 -4.34 6.99
CA LEU A 326 6.27 -2.91 6.71
C LEU A 326 5.49 -2.64 5.42
N LEU A 327 5.81 -3.35 4.33
CA LEU A 327 5.09 -3.21 3.06
C LEU A 327 3.59 -3.51 3.22
N PHE A 328 3.22 -4.52 4.01
CA PHE A 328 1.82 -4.82 4.35
C PHE A 328 1.15 -3.65 5.10
N TYR A 329 1.77 -3.12 6.16
CA TYR A 329 1.23 -1.99 6.93
C TYR A 329 1.06 -0.71 6.10
N PHE A 330 1.91 -0.49 5.10
CA PHE A 330 1.81 0.61 4.15
C PHE A 330 0.77 0.38 3.04
N GLY A 331 0.07 -0.76 3.04
CA GLY A 331 -0.92 -1.11 2.02
C GLY A 331 -0.31 -1.48 0.66
N LEU A 332 1.00 -1.79 0.64
CA LEU A 332 1.70 -2.21 -0.58
C LEU A 332 1.60 -3.73 -0.81
N LEU A 333 1.30 -4.47 0.26
CA LEU A 333 1.01 -5.90 0.21
C LEU A 333 -0.31 -6.19 0.91
N SER A 334 -0.94 -7.27 0.51
CA SER A 334 -2.18 -7.76 1.12
C SER A 334 -2.24 -9.28 1.17
N ILE A 335 -3.03 -9.83 2.09
CA ILE A 335 -3.13 -11.27 2.29
C ILE A 335 -3.89 -11.91 1.11
N ALA A 336 -3.21 -12.79 0.37
CA ALA A 336 -3.74 -13.50 -0.78
C ALA A 336 -4.02 -14.98 -0.50
N GLY A 337 -3.37 -15.52 0.52
CA GLY A 337 -3.47 -16.94 0.87
C GLY A 337 -2.73 -17.28 2.15
N VAL A 338 -2.68 -18.57 2.45
CA VAL A 338 -1.99 -19.13 3.62
C VAL A 338 -1.04 -20.22 3.16
N SER A 339 0.18 -20.21 3.69
CA SER A 339 1.18 -21.26 3.48
C SER A 339 1.64 -21.80 4.84
N GLY A 340 1.04 -22.90 5.27
CA GLY A 340 1.29 -23.48 6.60
C GLY A 340 0.88 -22.53 7.72
N ARG A 341 1.87 -21.99 8.45
CA ARG A 341 1.64 -21.00 9.53
C ARG A 341 1.82 -19.55 9.07
N GLU A 342 2.32 -19.36 7.87
CA GLU A 342 2.62 -18.07 7.27
C GLU A 342 1.51 -17.65 6.32
N VAL A 343 1.52 -16.38 5.89
CA VAL A 343 0.61 -15.86 4.88
C VAL A 343 1.34 -15.69 3.56
N ILE A 344 0.59 -15.84 2.47
CA ILE A 344 1.00 -15.40 1.15
C ILE A 344 0.55 -13.94 1.02
N LEU A 345 1.52 -13.05 0.85
CA LEU A 345 1.32 -11.63 0.62
C LEU A 345 1.50 -11.34 -0.87
N GLN A 346 0.57 -10.60 -1.46
CA GLN A 346 0.64 -10.19 -2.86
C GLN A 346 0.54 -8.67 -3.01
N VAL A 347 0.98 -8.16 -4.15
CA VAL A 347 0.66 -6.80 -4.58
C VAL A 347 -0.85 -6.74 -4.88
N PRO A 348 -1.66 -5.95 -4.14
CA PRO A 348 -3.11 -6.07 -4.21
C PRO A 348 -3.68 -5.68 -5.58
N ASN A 349 -3.19 -4.59 -6.17
CA ASN A 349 -3.78 -4.04 -7.38
C ASN A 349 -2.79 -3.22 -8.21
N LEU A 350 -3.27 -2.77 -9.38
CA LEU A 350 -2.45 -2.04 -10.35
C LEU A 350 -1.95 -0.68 -9.86
N VAL A 351 -2.69 0.00 -8.96
CA VAL A 351 -2.25 1.26 -8.36
C VAL A 351 -0.99 1.04 -7.53
N VAL A 352 -0.99 0.01 -6.68
CA VAL A 352 0.18 -0.33 -5.87
C VAL A 352 1.32 -0.86 -6.73
N ARG A 353 1.00 -1.65 -7.77
CA ARG A 353 2.01 -2.17 -8.70
C ARG A 353 2.77 -1.04 -9.42
N ASP A 354 2.07 -0.01 -9.89
CA ASP A 354 2.69 1.19 -10.50
C ASP A 354 3.70 1.85 -9.54
N GLN A 355 3.38 1.90 -8.24
CA GLN A 355 4.28 2.45 -7.22
C GLN A 355 5.52 1.59 -6.99
N LEU A 356 5.37 0.27 -6.89
CA LEU A 356 6.49 -0.65 -6.73
C LEU A 356 7.42 -0.64 -7.95
N PHE A 357 6.86 -0.55 -9.17
CA PHE A 357 7.66 -0.43 -10.38
C PHE A 357 8.39 0.92 -10.46
N ALA A 358 7.74 2.01 -10.05
CA ALA A 358 8.41 3.31 -9.96
C ALA A 358 9.60 3.27 -9.00
N TYR A 359 9.54 2.49 -7.91
CA TYR A 359 10.66 2.23 -7.00
C TYR A 359 11.79 1.50 -7.67
N LEU A 360 11.46 0.35 -8.26
CA LEU A 360 12.44 -0.51 -8.90
C LEU A 360 13.23 0.26 -9.96
N VAL A 361 12.53 0.99 -10.82
CA VAL A 361 13.12 1.85 -11.85
C VAL A 361 14.07 2.88 -11.26
N GLU A 362 13.65 3.59 -10.22
CA GLU A 362 14.45 4.68 -9.67
C GLU A 362 15.69 4.17 -8.94
N GLU A 363 15.59 3.05 -8.25
CA GLU A 363 16.73 2.37 -7.63
C GLU A 363 17.69 1.82 -8.70
N TYR A 364 17.19 1.29 -9.82
CA TYR A 364 18.05 0.93 -10.95
C TYR A 364 18.82 2.16 -11.47
N LYS A 365 18.15 3.31 -11.67
CA LYS A 365 18.80 4.56 -12.09
C LYS A 365 19.91 5.00 -11.13
N ILE A 366 19.65 4.93 -9.82
CA ILE A 366 20.62 5.34 -8.78
C ILE A 366 21.80 4.37 -8.72
N ARG A 367 21.53 3.06 -8.67
CA ARG A 367 22.55 2.04 -8.42
C ARG A 367 23.45 1.81 -9.64
N TYR A 368 22.88 1.83 -10.84
CA TYR A 368 23.60 1.47 -12.06
C TYR A 368 23.84 2.65 -13.01
N GLY A 369 23.47 3.87 -12.61
CA GLY A 369 23.66 5.06 -13.43
C GLY A 369 22.85 5.03 -14.73
N VAL A 370 21.74 4.29 -14.74
CA VAL A 370 20.92 4.10 -15.94
C VAL A 370 20.31 5.44 -16.35
N SER A 371 20.80 6.02 -17.44
CA SER A 371 20.10 7.11 -18.12
C SER A 371 19.11 6.48 -19.10
N ILE A 372 17.82 6.69 -18.86
CA ILE A 372 16.77 6.20 -19.75
C ILE A 372 16.11 7.40 -20.40
N ASP A 373 16.28 7.52 -21.72
CA ASP A 373 15.47 8.44 -22.51
C ASP A 373 14.05 7.87 -22.59
N ILE A 374 13.17 8.43 -21.77
CA ILE A 374 11.75 8.05 -21.71
C ILE A 374 11.06 8.44 -23.02
N SER A 375 11.51 9.48 -23.72
CA SER A 375 10.88 9.95 -24.95
C SER A 375 11.07 8.96 -26.09
N GLU A 376 12.30 8.47 -26.29
CA GLU A 376 12.58 7.46 -27.31
C GLU A 376 11.82 6.16 -27.02
N LEU A 377 11.90 5.67 -25.78
CA LEU A 377 11.16 4.47 -25.36
C LEU A 377 9.64 4.64 -25.54
N ALA A 378 9.09 5.81 -25.21
CA ALA A 378 7.66 6.07 -25.38
C ALA A 378 7.22 6.05 -26.85
N GLN A 379 8.07 6.46 -27.79
CA GLN A 379 7.79 6.36 -29.22
C GLN A 379 7.79 4.90 -29.70
N LEU A 380 8.76 4.10 -29.26
CA LEU A 380 8.82 2.68 -29.58
C LEU A 380 7.62 1.91 -29.01
N MET A 381 7.25 2.20 -27.76
CA MET A 381 6.09 1.61 -27.11
C MET A 381 4.77 2.04 -27.76
N ASN A 382 4.67 3.27 -28.27
CA ASN A 382 3.54 3.71 -29.08
C ASN A 382 3.40 2.87 -30.36
N ALA A 383 4.50 2.70 -31.09
CA ALA A 383 4.52 1.90 -32.31
C ALA A 383 4.15 0.44 -32.05
N MET A 384 4.64 -0.14 -30.94
CA MET A 384 4.21 -1.45 -30.46
C MET A 384 2.68 -1.48 -30.23
N ALA A 385 2.15 -0.59 -29.40
CA ALA A 385 0.72 -0.52 -29.05
C ALA A 385 -0.26 -0.37 -30.24
N TYR A 386 0.07 0.51 -31.20
CA TYR A 386 -0.87 0.90 -32.26
C TYR A 386 -0.55 0.32 -33.63
N LYS A 387 0.70 -0.09 -33.90
CA LYS A 387 1.14 -0.60 -35.20
C LYS A 387 1.63 -2.04 -35.16
N GLY A 388 1.85 -2.62 -33.97
CA GLY A 388 2.32 -3.99 -33.86
C GLY A 388 3.85 -4.12 -33.93
N GLU A 389 4.57 -2.99 -33.95
CA GLU A 389 6.03 -2.91 -34.13
C GLU A 389 6.77 -3.18 -32.81
N TRP A 390 6.80 -4.44 -32.38
CA TRP A 390 7.36 -4.84 -31.08
C TRP A 390 8.89 -5.01 -31.08
N LYS A 391 9.49 -5.47 -32.19
CA LYS A 391 10.94 -5.76 -32.27
C LYS A 391 11.84 -4.60 -31.83
N PRO A 392 11.61 -3.35 -32.29
CA PRO A 392 12.45 -2.21 -31.93
C PRO A 392 12.52 -1.94 -30.43
N VAL A 393 11.46 -2.26 -29.67
CA VAL A 393 11.43 -2.10 -28.20
C VAL A 393 12.48 -3.00 -27.55
N PHE A 394 12.52 -4.28 -27.90
CA PHE A 394 13.46 -5.24 -27.28
C PHE A 394 14.88 -5.04 -27.77
N GLU A 395 15.08 -4.63 -29.03
CA GLU A 395 16.39 -4.21 -29.55
C GLU A 395 16.94 -2.99 -28.81
N TYR A 396 16.08 -2.00 -28.53
CA TYR A 396 16.45 -0.82 -27.73
C TYR A 396 16.83 -1.22 -26.30
N ILE A 397 16.01 -2.03 -25.62
CA ILE A 397 16.30 -2.48 -24.25
C ILE A 397 17.62 -3.27 -24.21
N ALA A 398 17.83 -4.22 -25.13
CA ALA A 398 19.06 -5.00 -25.20
C ALA A 398 20.30 -4.13 -25.46
N THR A 399 20.19 -3.13 -26.33
CA THR A 399 21.23 -2.12 -26.55
C THR A 399 21.56 -1.38 -25.27
N LYS A 400 20.55 -0.92 -24.52
CA LYS A 400 20.77 -0.19 -23.25
C LYS A 400 21.42 -1.03 -22.18
N ILE A 401 21.05 -2.31 -22.08
CA ILE A 401 21.73 -3.26 -21.20
C ILE A 401 23.20 -3.42 -21.61
N THR A 402 23.47 -3.49 -22.92
CA THR A 402 24.83 -3.68 -23.45
C THR A 402 25.75 -2.47 -23.24
N GLU A 403 25.22 -1.25 -23.40
CA GLU A 403 25.96 0.01 -23.25
C GLU A 403 26.43 0.27 -21.81
N GLN A 404 25.77 -0.33 -20.82
CA GLN A 404 25.98 -0.01 -19.40
C GLN A 404 26.79 -1.12 -18.70
N SER A 405 28.09 -0.89 -18.49
CA SER A 405 28.99 -1.87 -17.85
C SER A 405 28.51 -2.32 -16.47
N GLY A 406 27.96 -1.41 -15.64
CA GLY A 406 27.43 -1.74 -14.32
C GLY A 406 26.22 -2.68 -14.35
N ILE A 407 25.39 -2.61 -15.40
CA ILE A 407 24.28 -3.56 -15.59
C ILE A 407 24.85 -4.94 -15.98
N ARG A 408 25.79 -4.98 -16.92
CA ARG A 408 26.36 -6.25 -17.42
C ARG A 408 27.09 -7.04 -16.34
N GLU A 409 27.73 -6.36 -15.40
CA GLU A 409 28.38 -7.00 -14.25
C GLU A 409 27.39 -7.63 -13.26
N PHE A 410 26.13 -7.19 -13.26
CA PHE A 410 25.08 -7.67 -12.37
C PHE A 410 24.18 -8.76 -13.00
N ILE A 411 24.13 -8.85 -14.33
CA ILE A 411 23.36 -9.89 -15.02
C ILE A 411 24.08 -11.24 -14.90
N GLU A 412 23.71 -12.01 -13.88
CA GLU A 412 24.24 -13.35 -13.64
C GLU A 412 23.28 -14.47 -14.10
N GLY A 413 22.11 -14.13 -14.64
CA GLY A 413 21.10 -15.11 -15.02
C GLY A 413 19.83 -14.51 -15.63
N GLU A 414 18.92 -15.41 -16.03
CA GLU A 414 17.65 -15.09 -16.69
C GLU A 414 16.77 -14.13 -15.88
N ALA A 415 16.62 -14.35 -14.58
CA ALA A 415 15.81 -13.51 -13.68
C ALA A 415 16.24 -12.04 -13.74
N HIS A 416 17.55 -11.76 -13.71
CA HIS A 416 18.06 -10.40 -13.83
C HIS A 416 17.71 -9.76 -15.18
N VAL A 417 17.82 -10.51 -16.29
CA VAL A 417 17.45 -10.01 -17.62
C VAL A 417 15.95 -9.67 -17.68
N LYS A 418 15.10 -10.57 -17.16
CA LYS A 418 13.65 -10.34 -17.07
C LYS A 418 13.33 -9.10 -16.23
N SER A 419 13.94 -8.94 -15.05
CA SER A 419 13.74 -7.77 -14.19
C SER A 419 14.14 -6.46 -14.86
N PHE A 420 15.25 -6.44 -15.61
CA PHE A 420 15.65 -5.26 -16.38
C PHE A 420 14.66 -4.94 -17.51
N ILE A 421 14.23 -5.94 -18.27
CA ILE A 421 13.23 -5.77 -19.32
C ILE A 421 11.93 -5.21 -18.73
N LEU A 422 11.44 -5.81 -17.64
CA LEU A 422 10.23 -5.37 -16.95
C LEU A 422 10.35 -3.93 -16.44
N ALA A 423 11.50 -3.55 -15.87
CA ALA A 423 11.75 -2.18 -15.41
C ALA A 423 11.68 -1.17 -16.55
N TYR A 424 12.25 -1.48 -17.73
CA TYR A 424 12.15 -0.61 -18.91
C TYR A 424 10.72 -0.52 -19.41
N LEU A 425 10.05 -1.65 -19.61
CA LEU A 425 8.69 -1.66 -20.15
C LEU A 425 7.71 -0.89 -19.24
N SER A 426 7.92 -0.95 -17.92
CA SER A 426 7.10 -0.27 -16.90
C SER A 426 7.31 1.26 -16.83
N LEU A 427 8.27 1.82 -17.59
CA LEU A 427 8.47 3.28 -17.67
C LEU A 427 7.39 4.00 -18.48
N THR A 428 6.62 3.25 -19.27
CA THR A 428 5.58 3.79 -20.13
C THR A 428 4.23 3.19 -19.73
N LYS A 429 3.15 3.95 -19.95
CA LYS A 429 1.80 3.56 -19.53
C LYS A 429 0.95 2.95 -20.64
N TYR A 430 1.60 2.41 -21.68
CA TYR A 430 0.88 1.79 -22.80
C TYR A 430 0.29 0.42 -22.44
N PHE A 431 0.99 -0.37 -21.62
CA PHE A 431 0.51 -1.70 -21.26
C PHE A 431 0.50 -1.90 -19.75
N ILE A 432 -0.51 -2.64 -19.30
CA ILE A 432 -0.48 -3.32 -18.01
C ILE A 432 0.28 -4.62 -18.24
N ILE A 433 1.50 -4.70 -17.73
CA ILE A 433 2.39 -5.86 -17.91
C ILE A 433 2.25 -6.80 -16.72
N TYR A 434 1.83 -8.04 -16.96
CA TYR A 434 1.75 -9.09 -15.95
C TYR A 434 2.95 -10.04 -16.09
N PRO A 435 3.91 -10.01 -15.16
CA PRO A 435 5.01 -10.96 -15.11
C PRO A 435 4.55 -12.31 -14.57
N GLU A 436 5.22 -13.39 -15.00
CA GLU A 436 4.99 -14.77 -14.53
C GLU A 436 3.48 -15.08 -14.43
N TYR A 437 2.74 -14.78 -15.50
CA TYR A 437 1.28 -14.85 -15.48
C TYR A 437 0.83 -16.29 -15.73
N GLU A 438 0.06 -16.86 -14.79
CA GLU A 438 -0.38 -18.25 -14.84
C GLU A 438 -1.36 -18.51 -16.00
N MET A 439 -0.91 -19.27 -17.00
CA MET A 439 -1.67 -19.67 -18.18
C MET A 439 -1.31 -21.10 -18.59
N GLY A 440 -2.30 -21.90 -18.99
CA GLY A 440 -2.08 -23.16 -19.70
C GLY A 440 -1.20 -24.16 -18.95
N LYS A 441 -1.34 -24.27 -17.62
CA LYS A 441 -0.48 -25.09 -16.72
C LYS A 441 1.01 -24.69 -16.76
N GLY A 442 1.29 -23.41 -16.98
CA GLY A 442 2.61 -22.81 -16.86
C GLY A 442 2.49 -21.31 -16.53
N TYR A 443 3.62 -20.62 -16.61
CA TYR A 443 3.71 -19.18 -16.37
C TYR A 443 4.33 -18.55 -17.61
N ALA A 444 3.62 -17.61 -18.22
CA ALA A 444 4.16 -16.80 -19.31
C ALA A 444 5.04 -15.71 -18.71
N ASP A 445 6.21 -15.46 -19.31
CA ASP A 445 7.14 -14.49 -18.75
C ASP A 445 6.52 -13.10 -18.65
N PHE A 446 5.88 -12.62 -19.73
CA PHE A 446 5.12 -11.37 -19.71
C PHE A 446 3.83 -11.45 -20.55
N TYR A 447 2.71 -11.04 -19.95
CA TYR A 447 1.47 -10.75 -20.65
C TYR A 447 1.19 -9.25 -20.68
N PHE A 448 0.90 -8.71 -21.86
CA PHE A 448 0.67 -7.29 -22.09
C PHE A 448 -0.82 -7.06 -22.35
N GLN A 449 -1.51 -6.52 -21.34
CA GLN A 449 -2.89 -6.04 -21.47
C GLN A 449 -2.89 -4.55 -21.82
N THR A 450 -3.79 -4.12 -22.71
CA THR A 450 -3.90 -2.72 -23.13
C THR A 450 -4.49 -1.85 -22.02
N THR A 451 -4.04 -0.59 -21.93
CA THR A 451 -4.62 0.41 -21.02
C THR A 451 -5.74 1.23 -21.65
N SER A 452 -5.84 1.21 -22.98
CA SER A 452 -6.85 1.97 -23.73
C SER A 452 -7.56 1.09 -24.76
N LEU A 453 -8.82 1.45 -25.04
CA LEU A 453 -9.69 0.75 -25.99
C LEU A 453 -9.30 0.98 -27.45
N ASP A 454 -8.54 2.03 -27.76
CA ASP A 454 -8.09 2.36 -29.12
C ASP A 454 -6.77 1.65 -29.51
N MET A 455 -6.11 1.00 -28.56
CA MET A 455 -4.96 0.16 -28.81
C MET A 455 -5.35 -1.10 -29.57
N LYS A 456 -4.48 -1.56 -30.48
CA LYS A 456 -4.82 -2.63 -31.44
C LYS A 456 -4.23 -3.98 -31.08
N TYR A 457 -3.17 -4.03 -30.29
CA TYR A 457 -2.40 -5.25 -30.09
C TYR A 457 -2.22 -5.54 -28.60
N SER A 458 -2.39 -6.82 -28.24
CA SER A 458 -1.94 -7.40 -26.98
C SER A 458 -0.83 -8.40 -27.25
N TYR A 459 -0.01 -8.73 -26.25
CA TYR A 459 1.16 -9.58 -26.44
C TYR A 459 1.30 -10.63 -25.35
N ILE A 460 1.75 -11.82 -25.74
CA ILE A 460 2.39 -12.77 -24.81
C ILE A 460 3.84 -12.87 -25.25
N LEU A 461 4.76 -12.67 -24.30
CA LEU A 461 6.19 -12.74 -24.51
C LEU A 461 6.79 -13.89 -23.70
N GLU A 462 7.62 -14.68 -24.37
CA GLU A 462 8.50 -15.67 -23.75
C GLU A 462 9.96 -15.29 -24.03
N ILE A 463 10.78 -15.27 -22.98
CA ILE A 463 12.19 -14.96 -23.00
C ILE A 463 12.97 -16.24 -22.73
N LYS A 464 13.93 -16.54 -23.59
CA LYS A 464 14.87 -17.64 -23.40
C LYS A 464 16.27 -17.14 -23.13
N TYR A 465 16.93 -17.72 -22.14
CA TYR A 465 18.25 -17.31 -21.71
C TYR A 465 19.33 -18.38 -22.00
N ILE A 466 20.41 -17.95 -22.63
CA ILE A 466 21.61 -18.73 -22.89
C ILE A 466 22.74 -18.15 -22.04
N LYS A 467 23.43 -19.00 -21.27
CA LYS A 467 24.60 -18.58 -20.49
C LYS A 467 25.69 -17.99 -21.39
N ARG A 468 26.37 -16.96 -20.89
CA ARG A 468 27.42 -16.23 -21.61
C ARG A 468 28.55 -17.12 -22.14
N ASP A 469 28.97 -18.09 -21.35
CA ASP A 469 30.09 -19.00 -21.61
C ASP A 469 29.69 -20.30 -22.33
N ALA A 470 28.45 -20.40 -22.81
CA ALA A 470 27.96 -21.56 -23.54
C ALA A 470 28.82 -21.86 -24.78
N LYS A 471 29.39 -23.09 -24.84
CA LYS A 471 30.37 -23.51 -25.87
C LYS A 471 29.79 -24.19 -27.12
N ASP A 472 28.53 -24.60 -27.10
CA ASP A 472 27.89 -25.26 -28.26
C ASP A 472 27.67 -24.28 -29.41
N THR A 473 27.51 -24.79 -30.64
CA THR A 473 27.19 -23.96 -31.82
C THR A 473 25.92 -23.14 -31.55
N GLU A 474 26.07 -21.82 -31.48
CA GLU A 474 25.03 -20.88 -31.08
C GLU A 474 23.71 -21.10 -31.84
N SER A 475 23.80 -21.42 -33.13
CA SER A 475 22.64 -21.66 -34.01
C SER A 475 21.75 -22.83 -33.56
N THR A 476 22.34 -23.94 -33.12
CA THR A 476 21.56 -25.12 -32.68
C THR A 476 20.83 -24.86 -31.37
N LYS A 477 21.48 -24.13 -30.44
CA LYS A 477 20.86 -23.73 -29.17
C LYS A 477 19.74 -22.73 -29.37
N ILE A 478 19.95 -21.72 -30.21
CA ILE A 478 18.93 -20.73 -30.54
C ILE A 478 17.70 -21.41 -31.14
N ALA A 479 17.89 -22.36 -32.08
CA ALA A 479 16.81 -23.12 -32.67
C ALA A 479 15.99 -23.91 -31.63
N LYS A 480 16.67 -24.58 -30.69
CA LYS A 480 16.01 -25.32 -29.59
C LYS A 480 15.22 -24.39 -28.66
N MET A 481 15.82 -23.25 -28.27
CA MET A 481 15.15 -22.25 -27.43
C MET A 481 13.89 -21.69 -28.11
N ARG A 482 13.98 -21.46 -29.42
CA ARG A 482 12.85 -21.01 -30.24
C ARG A 482 11.73 -22.05 -30.30
N GLU A 483 12.06 -23.32 -30.46
CA GLU A 483 11.08 -24.41 -30.46
C GLU A 483 10.36 -24.49 -29.10
N GLU A 484 11.10 -24.54 -27.99
CA GLU A 484 10.54 -24.57 -26.64
C GLU A 484 9.63 -23.38 -26.34
N ALA A 485 10.10 -22.16 -26.65
CA ALA A 485 9.30 -20.95 -26.50
C ALA A 485 8.03 -20.99 -27.37
N SER A 486 8.11 -21.58 -28.57
CA SER A 486 6.96 -21.66 -29.46
C SER A 486 5.86 -22.58 -28.93
N GLU A 487 6.23 -23.73 -28.39
CA GLU A 487 5.28 -24.64 -27.75
C GLU A 487 4.57 -23.98 -26.55
N GLN A 488 5.31 -23.24 -25.73
CA GLN A 488 4.75 -22.52 -24.59
C GLN A 488 3.81 -21.40 -25.02
N LEU A 489 4.23 -20.56 -25.96
CA LEU A 489 3.41 -19.44 -26.45
C LEU A 489 2.07 -19.90 -27.03
N LEU A 490 2.09 -20.97 -27.84
CA LEU A 490 0.85 -21.53 -28.42
C LEU A 490 -0.06 -22.11 -27.33
N ARG A 491 0.51 -22.75 -26.31
CA ARG A 491 -0.24 -23.27 -25.16
C ARG A 491 -0.87 -22.14 -24.33
N TYR A 492 -0.16 -21.04 -24.12
CA TYR A 492 -0.67 -19.88 -23.39
C TYR A 492 -1.76 -19.14 -24.15
N ALA A 493 -1.61 -19.00 -25.48
CA ALA A 493 -2.61 -18.38 -26.34
C ALA A 493 -3.98 -19.09 -26.30
N ALA A 494 -3.99 -20.39 -26.04
CA ALA A 494 -5.21 -21.19 -25.92
C ALA A 494 -5.90 -21.10 -24.54
N ASP A 495 -5.33 -20.35 -23.59
CA ASP A 495 -5.90 -20.23 -22.24
C ASP A 495 -7.16 -19.34 -22.23
N PRO A 496 -8.28 -19.79 -21.64
CA PRO A 496 -9.52 -19.00 -21.54
C PRO A 496 -9.35 -17.62 -20.88
N LYS A 497 -8.40 -17.45 -19.95
CA LYS A 497 -8.13 -16.15 -19.29
C LYS A 497 -7.62 -15.11 -20.28
N VAL A 498 -6.82 -15.53 -21.28
CA VAL A 498 -6.32 -14.65 -22.34
C VAL A 498 -7.49 -14.18 -23.20
N VAL A 499 -8.31 -15.12 -23.66
CA VAL A 499 -9.50 -14.80 -24.48
C VAL A 499 -10.42 -13.81 -23.77
N ALA A 500 -10.64 -13.98 -22.47
CA ALA A 500 -11.48 -13.08 -21.67
C ALA A 500 -10.91 -11.65 -21.51
N THR A 501 -9.59 -11.47 -21.64
CA THR A 501 -8.90 -10.18 -21.38
C THR A 501 -8.43 -9.47 -22.65
N LEU A 502 -8.49 -10.12 -23.81
CA LEU A 502 -8.09 -9.53 -25.10
C LEU A 502 -9.00 -8.39 -25.56
N GLY A 503 -10.29 -8.40 -25.19
CA GLY A 503 -11.25 -7.41 -25.67
C GLY A 503 -11.29 -7.37 -27.21
N SER A 504 -10.98 -6.21 -27.80
CA SER A 504 -10.95 -6.00 -29.25
C SER A 504 -9.56 -6.08 -29.89
N THR A 505 -8.53 -6.49 -29.15
CA THR A 505 -7.15 -6.46 -29.63
C THR A 505 -6.77 -7.72 -30.41
N GLN A 506 -5.79 -7.58 -31.29
CA GLN A 506 -5.13 -8.71 -31.93
C GLN A 506 -3.97 -9.20 -31.05
N LEU A 507 -4.03 -10.45 -30.61
CA LEU A 507 -2.94 -11.07 -29.85
C LEU A 507 -1.74 -11.36 -30.75
N LYS A 508 -0.54 -11.00 -30.29
CA LYS A 508 0.75 -11.36 -30.89
C LYS A 508 1.56 -12.23 -29.93
N LEU A 509 2.09 -13.33 -30.43
CA LEU A 509 2.93 -14.26 -29.68
C LEU A 509 4.38 -14.00 -30.05
N ILE A 510 5.17 -13.50 -29.11
CA ILE A 510 6.54 -13.05 -29.38
C ILE A 510 7.54 -13.83 -28.53
N GLY A 511 8.66 -14.22 -29.14
CA GLY A 511 9.76 -14.90 -28.49
C GLY A 511 11.05 -14.10 -28.62
N VAL A 512 11.79 -13.98 -27.52
CA VAL A 512 13.08 -13.27 -27.45
C VAL A 512 14.13 -14.20 -26.87
N VAL A 513 15.28 -14.35 -27.54
CA VAL A 513 16.39 -15.18 -27.07
C VAL A 513 17.58 -14.29 -26.72
N MET A 514 17.99 -14.36 -25.45
CA MET A 514 19.08 -13.58 -24.88
C MET A 514 20.27 -14.48 -24.58
N LYS A 515 21.48 -14.08 -24.98
CA LYS A 515 22.75 -14.72 -24.56
C LYS A 515 23.47 -13.79 -23.60
N GLY A 516 23.47 -14.12 -22.31
CA GLY A 516 23.83 -13.14 -21.29
C GLY A 516 22.89 -11.92 -21.39
N TRP A 517 23.41 -10.78 -21.82
CA TRP A 517 22.66 -9.55 -22.07
C TRP A 517 22.42 -9.24 -23.55
N GLU A 518 22.96 -10.03 -24.46
CA GLU A 518 22.87 -9.78 -25.91
C GLU A 518 21.62 -10.43 -26.50
N LEU A 519 20.85 -9.66 -27.26
CA LEU A 519 19.73 -10.19 -28.03
C LEU A 519 20.27 -10.96 -29.24
N VAL A 520 20.04 -12.27 -29.30
CA VAL A 520 20.58 -13.15 -30.35
C VAL A 520 19.52 -13.70 -31.32
N ASP A 521 18.24 -13.73 -30.92
CA ASP A 521 17.12 -14.01 -31.82
C ASP A 521 15.84 -13.33 -31.32
N SER A 522 14.94 -12.99 -32.24
CA SER A 522 13.59 -12.54 -31.93
C SER A 522 12.60 -12.95 -33.03
N PHE A 523 11.47 -13.50 -32.63
CA PHE A 523 10.47 -14.03 -33.58
C PHE A 523 9.03 -13.78 -33.12
N GLU A 524 8.11 -13.79 -34.08
CA GLU A 524 6.67 -13.75 -33.88
C GLU A 524 6.07 -15.02 -34.45
N LEU A 525 5.12 -15.63 -33.72
CA LEU A 525 4.38 -16.80 -34.19
C LEU A 525 3.01 -16.38 -34.73
N PRO A 526 2.54 -17.05 -35.80
CA PRO A 526 1.15 -16.93 -36.19
C PRO A 526 0.26 -17.53 -35.10
N LEU A 527 -0.89 -16.91 -34.84
CA LEU A 527 -1.93 -17.54 -34.04
C LEU A 527 -2.43 -18.81 -34.76
N PRO A 528 -2.80 -19.88 -34.03
CA PRO A 528 -3.50 -21.01 -34.62
C PRO A 528 -4.75 -20.47 -35.35
N GLN A 529 -4.89 -20.77 -36.64
CA GLN A 529 -6.15 -20.53 -37.33
C GLN A 529 -7.19 -21.47 -36.70
N GLU A 530 -8.32 -20.94 -36.23
CA GLU A 530 -9.49 -21.78 -35.94
C GLU A 530 -9.83 -22.51 -37.25
N GLU A 531 -9.66 -23.84 -37.27
CA GLU A 531 -10.22 -24.65 -38.34
C GLU A 531 -11.74 -24.44 -38.32
N ALA A 532 -12.24 -23.80 -39.38
CA ALA A 532 -13.63 -23.41 -39.57
C ALA A 532 -14.61 -24.59 -39.67
#